data_AF-A0A4S9J3Y4-F1
#
_entry.id   AF-A0A4S9J3Y4-F1
#
_cell.length_a   1.000
_cell.length_b   1.000
_cell.length_c   1.000
_cell.angle_alpha   90.00
_cell.angle_beta   90.00
_cell.angle_gamma   90.00
#
_symmetry.space_group_name_H-M   'P 1'
#
loop_
_entity.id
_entity.type
_entity.pdbx_description
1 polymer ?
#
loop_
_entity_poly.entity_id
_entity_poly.type
_entity_poly.pdbx_seq_one_letter_code
_entity_poly.pdbx_strand_id
1 'polypeptide(L)'
;MFEIFRNSRFLIILSSLATRCPTYLSEDTWRTVPWQQQTVPKDNMDLLLDIMSEIPALRSRLFELQGNTGADNHETFPFYRLAEDALQVASQLQIWRGDWDVSPEGHIIELTESEPAKRLGEKSLHFTSLYAANCCSLCDASLILVLETVLLCAQRGQLNPGIATTLFEKSRQAAIEICQSLDYQLQNSHTRLGQLFVLWPLREAGKILAKGSISEQLLLEQQKQKLAIGQDSWEIAKSAFGRYG
;
A
#
# COMPACT_ATOMS: atom_id res chain seq x y z
N MET A 1 3.69 20.57 18.47
CA MET A 1 4.71 20.26 17.43
C MET A 1 4.77 18.77 17.15
N PHE A 2 4.80 17.90 18.18
CA PHE A 2 4.75 16.43 18.00
C PHE A 2 3.55 15.93 17.18
N GLU A 3 2.33 16.37 17.50
CA GLU A 3 1.14 15.95 16.74
C GLU A 3 1.20 16.33 15.25
N ILE A 4 1.81 17.48 14.93
CA ILE A 4 2.00 17.89 13.53
C ILE A 4 2.98 16.92 12.86
N PHE A 5 4.09 16.60 13.53
CA PHE A 5 5.04 15.59 13.04
C PHE A 5 4.35 14.25 12.82
N ARG A 6 3.68 13.70 13.85
CA ARG A 6 2.98 12.41 13.84
C ARG A 6 1.98 12.33 12.68
N ASN A 7 1.11 13.33 12.54
CA ASN A 7 0.09 13.38 11.49
C ASN A 7 0.65 13.64 10.09
N SER A 8 1.86 14.19 9.98
CA SER A 8 2.50 14.45 8.68
C SER A 8 3.31 13.27 8.15
N ARG A 9 3.59 12.23 8.96
CA ARG A 9 4.45 11.10 8.59
C ARG A 9 4.01 10.43 7.30
N PHE A 10 2.71 10.14 7.16
CA PHE A 10 2.16 9.54 5.95
C PHE A 10 2.43 10.40 4.70
N LEU A 11 2.19 11.72 4.79
CA LEU A 11 2.45 12.64 3.67
C LEU A 11 3.93 12.71 3.30
N ILE A 12 4.83 12.71 4.29
CA ILE A 12 6.28 12.73 4.05
C ILE A 12 6.71 11.45 3.32
N ILE A 13 6.19 10.28 3.73
CA ILE A 13 6.47 9.01 3.05
C ILE A 13 5.93 9.04 1.62
N LEU A 14 4.67 9.45 1.41
CA LEU A 14 4.10 9.56 0.06
C LEU A 14 4.89 10.52 -0.83
N SER A 15 5.31 11.67 -0.29
CA SER A 15 6.14 12.63 -1.02
C SER A 15 7.46 12.00 -1.43
N SER A 16 8.10 11.26 -0.51
CA SER A 16 9.38 10.59 -0.77
C SER A 16 9.24 9.48 -1.82
N LEU A 17 8.13 8.73 -1.80
CA LEU A 17 7.78 7.76 -2.84
C LEU A 17 7.57 8.44 -4.20
N ALA A 18 6.90 9.60 -4.23
CA ALA A 18 6.65 10.36 -5.45
C ALA A 18 7.95 10.94 -6.05
N THR A 19 8.86 11.43 -5.21
CA THR A 19 10.17 11.97 -5.63
C THR A 19 11.23 10.89 -5.80
N ARG A 20 10.93 9.63 -5.44
CA ARG A 20 11.85 8.49 -5.51
C ARG A 20 13.12 8.68 -4.67
N CYS A 21 12.97 9.32 -3.52
CA CYS A 21 14.07 9.55 -2.57
C CYS A 21 13.82 8.78 -1.28
N PRO A 22 14.87 8.40 -0.54
CA PRO A 22 14.74 7.97 0.85
C PRO A 22 14.07 9.07 1.71
N THR A 23 13.46 8.66 2.82
CA THR A 23 12.91 9.58 3.83
C THR A 23 13.74 9.49 5.09
N TYR A 24 13.94 10.61 5.79
CA TYR A 24 14.58 10.62 7.11
C TYR A 24 13.78 9.85 8.16
N LEU A 25 12.49 9.59 7.92
CA LEU A 25 11.61 8.85 8.83
C LEU A 25 12.03 7.38 9.03
N SER A 26 12.88 6.83 8.16
CA SER A 26 13.44 5.48 8.34
C SER A 26 14.62 5.44 9.30
N GLU A 27 15.17 6.59 9.71
CA GLU A 27 16.26 6.64 10.68
C GLU A 27 15.76 6.36 12.10
N ASP A 28 16.54 5.61 12.89
CA ASP A 28 16.19 5.24 14.26
C ASP A 28 15.92 6.45 15.16
N THR A 29 16.65 7.54 14.95
CA THR A 29 16.46 8.82 15.65
C THR A 29 15.02 9.34 15.46
N TRP A 30 14.52 9.29 14.23
CA TRP A 30 13.18 9.73 13.86
C TRP A 30 12.09 8.70 14.10
N ARG A 31 12.43 7.49 14.52
CA ARG A 31 11.50 6.46 15.00
C ARG A 31 11.39 6.45 16.53
N THR A 32 12.40 6.91 17.26
CA THR A 32 12.47 6.73 18.71
C THR A 32 12.37 8.04 19.48
N VAL A 33 13.17 9.04 19.12
CA VAL A 33 13.35 10.25 19.91
C VAL A 33 12.05 11.06 20.08
N PRO A 34 11.23 11.30 19.02
CA PRO A 34 9.99 12.08 19.18
C PRO A 34 9.01 11.46 20.18
N TRP A 35 8.89 10.12 20.23
CA TRP A 35 7.98 9.41 21.13
C TRP A 35 8.52 9.38 22.56
N GLN A 36 9.82 9.16 22.73
CA GLN A 36 10.46 9.16 24.05
C GLN A 36 10.35 10.53 24.73
N GLN A 37 10.55 11.62 23.99
CA GLN A 37 10.44 12.97 24.52
C GLN A 37 9.02 13.35 24.95
N GLN A 38 8.01 12.78 24.29
CA GLN A 38 6.60 13.04 24.61
C GLN A 38 6.00 12.01 25.56
N THR A 39 6.72 10.91 25.86
CA THR A 39 6.23 9.79 26.67
C THR A 39 4.91 9.20 26.16
N VAL A 40 4.73 9.17 24.83
CA VAL A 40 3.54 8.61 24.17
C VAL A 40 3.91 7.29 23.49
N PRO A 41 3.22 6.17 23.77
CA PRO A 41 3.44 4.92 23.06
C PRO A 41 2.94 5.03 21.61
N LYS A 42 3.58 4.27 20.71
CA LYS A 42 3.11 4.15 19.32
C LYS A 42 1.82 3.34 19.26
N ASP A 43 0.91 3.77 18.40
CA ASP A 43 -0.23 2.95 18.00
C ASP A 43 0.09 2.12 16.73
N ASN A 44 -0.88 1.32 16.29
CA ASN A 44 -0.69 0.42 15.14
C ASN A 44 -0.37 1.15 13.83
N MET A 45 -0.99 2.31 13.59
CA MET A 45 -0.69 3.15 12.43
C MET A 45 0.71 3.73 12.52
N ASP A 46 1.15 4.17 13.71
CA ASP A 46 2.52 4.66 13.88
C ASP A 46 3.57 3.58 13.57
N LEU A 47 3.32 2.35 14.02
CA LEU A 47 4.18 1.19 13.74
C LEU A 47 4.16 0.83 12.25
N LEU A 48 2.99 0.84 11.62
CA LEU A 48 2.88 0.60 10.17
C LEU A 48 3.65 1.66 9.37
N LEU A 49 3.55 2.93 9.77
CA LEU A 49 4.28 4.03 9.14
C LEU A 49 5.80 3.95 9.39
N ASP A 50 6.26 3.33 10.47
CA ASP A 50 7.70 3.01 10.64
C ASP A 50 8.16 2.04 9.56
N ILE A 51 7.43 0.94 9.34
CA ILE A 51 7.76 -0.05 8.31
C ILE A 51 7.69 0.59 6.93
N MET A 52 6.62 1.32 6.66
CA MET A 52 6.38 1.97 5.36
C MET A 52 7.44 3.03 5.02
N SER A 53 8.08 3.64 6.02
CA SER A 53 9.16 4.60 5.82
C SER A 53 10.42 4.00 5.18
N GLU A 54 10.59 2.67 5.18
CA GLU A 54 11.73 1.99 4.53
C GLU A 54 11.56 1.88 3.01
N ILE A 55 10.31 1.84 2.54
CA ILE A 55 9.96 1.58 1.15
C ILE A 55 10.51 2.64 0.18
N PRO A 56 10.50 3.97 0.47
CA PRO A 56 11.11 4.97 -0.40
C PRO A 56 12.58 4.70 -0.74
N ALA A 57 13.38 4.22 0.22
CA ALA A 57 14.78 3.89 0.00
C ALA A 57 14.94 2.65 -0.90
N LEU A 58 14.09 1.63 -0.75
CA LEU A 58 14.06 0.48 -1.66
C LEU A 58 13.74 0.92 -3.10
N ARG A 59 12.74 1.79 -3.26
CA ARG A 59 12.33 2.30 -4.57
C ARG A 59 13.41 3.15 -5.22
N SER A 60 14.03 4.04 -4.45
CA SER A 60 15.13 4.88 -4.92
C SER A 60 16.28 4.04 -5.49
N ARG A 61 16.75 3.03 -4.73
CA ARG A 61 17.79 2.09 -5.16
C ARG A 61 17.39 1.30 -6.40
N LEU A 62 16.13 0.83 -6.50
CA LEU A 62 15.65 0.12 -7.70
C LEU A 62 15.79 1.01 -8.94
N PHE A 63 15.40 2.28 -8.86
CA PHE A 63 15.48 3.20 -9.99
C PHE A 63 16.92 3.50 -10.40
N GLU A 64 17.83 3.67 -9.44
CA GLU A 64 19.27 3.85 -9.72
C GLU A 64 19.84 2.63 -10.44
N LEU A 65 19.53 1.41 -9.97
CA LEU A 65 19.99 0.17 -10.60
C LEU A 65 19.44 0.02 -12.02
N GLN A 66 18.16 0.33 -12.24
CA GLN A 66 17.55 0.25 -13.58
C GLN A 66 18.05 1.35 -14.53
N GLY A 67 18.42 2.53 -14.03
CA GLY A 67 19.01 3.61 -14.83
C GLY A 67 20.43 3.31 -15.30
N ASN A 68 21.19 2.55 -14.51
CA ASN A 68 22.59 2.20 -14.79
C ASN A 68 22.77 0.97 -15.70
N THR A 69 21.69 0.24 -16.01
CA THR A 69 21.71 -0.96 -16.89
C THR A 69 22.13 -0.71 -18.34
N GLY A 70 22.36 0.55 -18.74
CA GLY A 70 22.83 0.93 -20.08
C GLY A 70 24.34 0.82 -20.31
N ALA A 71 25.13 0.48 -19.29
CA ALA A 71 26.58 0.39 -19.38
C ALA A 71 27.08 -0.98 -18.90
N ASP A 72 27.08 -2.00 -19.79
CA ASP A 72 27.82 -3.29 -19.80
C ASP A 72 28.10 -4.07 -18.49
N ASN A 73 27.57 -3.66 -17.33
CA ASN A 73 27.86 -4.21 -16.03
C ASN A 73 26.73 -5.13 -15.61
N HIS A 74 26.94 -6.42 -15.90
CA HIS A 74 26.14 -7.55 -15.40
C HIS A 74 26.37 -7.81 -13.90
N GLU A 75 26.41 -6.77 -13.05
CA GLU A 75 26.47 -7.00 -11.61
C GLU A 75 25.07 -7.38 -11.10
N THR A 76 24.87 -8.68 -10.88
CA THR A 76 23.62 -9.26 -10.38
C THR A 76 23.48 -9.11 -8.86
N PHE A 77 24.59 -8.86 -8.16
CA PHE A 77 24.64 -8.77 -6.70
C PHE A 77 23.84 -7.59 -6.10
N PRO A 78 23.88 -6.36 -6.66
CA PRO A 78 23.07 -5.25 -6.13
C PRO A 78 21.56 -5.51 -6.21
N PHE A 79 21.08 -6.15 -7.29
CA PHE A 79 19.67 -6.55 -7.43
C PHE A 79 19.28 -7.62 -6.41
N TYR A 80 20.14 -8.62 -6.18
CA TYR A 80 19.92 -9.64 -5.17
C TYR A 80 19.80 -9.05 -3.76
N ARG A 81 20.73 -8.17 -3.38
CA ARG A 81 20.70 -7.47 -2.08
C ARG A 81 19.45 -6.64 -1.90
N LEU A 82 19.01 -5.94 -2.96
CA LEU A 82 17.78 -5.17 -2.91
C LEU A 82 16.53 -6.05 -2.76
N ALA A 83 16.52 -7.23 -3.39
CA ALA A 83 15.44 -8.20 -3.23
C ALA A 83 15.38 -8.76 -1.81
N GLU A 84 16.53 -9.06 -1.18
CA GLU A 84 16.61 -9.48 0.23
C GLU A 84 16.06 -8.40 1.17
N ASP A 85 16.53 -7.15 1.02
CA ASP A 85 16.04 -6.03 1.83
C ASP A 85 14.52 -5.83 1.66
N ALA A 86 14.01 -5.95 0.44
CA ALA A 86 12.57 -5.86 0.18
C ALA A 86 11.79 -7.03 0.79
N LEU A 87 12.31 -8.25 0.75
CA LEU A 87 11.70 -9.41 1.42
C LEU A 87 11.67 -9.22 2.94
N GLN A 88 12.68 -8.59 3.53
CA GLN A 88 12.67 -8.25 4.96
C GLN A 88 11.55 -7.28 5.30
N VAL A 89 11.36 -6.21 4.52
CA VAL A 89 10.22 -5.28 4.72
C VAL A 89 8.88 -5.99 4.50
N ALA A 90 8.77 -6.87 3.51
CA ALA A 90 7.56 -7.68 3.30
C ALA A 90 7.26 -8.57 4.51
N SER A 91 8.29 -9.16 5.13
CA SER A 91 8.14 -9.96 6.35
C SER A 91 7.66 -9.10 7.53
N GLN A 92 8.18 -7.87 7.68
CA GLN A 92 7.71 -6.96 8.74
C GLN A 92 6.23 -6.59 8.55
N LEU A 93 5.82 -6.28 7.32
CA LEU A 93 4.40 -6.01 7.00
C LEU A 93 3.51 -7.21 7.30
N GLN A 94 3.95 -8.43 7.00
CA GLN A 94 3.20 -9.65 7.28
C GLN A 94 3.09 -9.95 8.78
N ILE A 95 4.16 -9.72 9.55
CA ILE A 95 4.13 -9.84 11.01
C ILE A 95 3.13 -8.83 11.58
N TRP A 96 3.26 -7.56 11.19
CA TRP A 96 2.33 -6.51 11.61
C TRP A 96 0.89 -6.86 11.26
N ARG A 97 0.63 -7.39 10.05
CA ARG A 97 -0.71 -7.81 9.62
C ARG A 97 -1.24 -8.98 10.46
N GLY A 98 -0.39 -9.96 10.77
CA GLY A 98 -0.75 -11.10 11.61
C GLY A 98 -1.13 -10.67 13.03
N ASP A 99 -0.38 -9.74 13.62
CA ASP A 99 -0.69 -9.17 14.94
C ASP A 99 -1.96 -8.30 14.91
N TRP A 100 -2.18 -7.57 13.81
CA TRP A 100 -3.35 -6.73 13.60
C TRP A 100 -4.63 -7.56 13.47
N ASP A 101 -4.63 -8.61 12.65
CA ASP A 101 -5.83 -9.43 12.38
C ASP A 101 -6.36 -10.15 13.63
N VAL A 102 -5.52 -10.38 14.65
CA VAL A 102 -5.92 -10.97 15.94
C VAL A 102 -6.30 -9.92 17.00
N SER A 103 -6.09 -8.63 16.72
CA SER A 103 -6.48 -7.54 17.62
C SER A 103 -7.98 -7.24 17.53
N PRO A 104 -8.62 -6.74 18.60
CA PRO A 104 -10.03 -6.32 18.56
C PRO A 104 -10.31 -5.27 17.47
N GLU A 105 -9.37 -4.36 17.25
CA GLU A 105 -9.49 -3.28 16.27
C GLU A 105 -9.36 -3.77 14.83
N GLY A 106 -8.56 -4.82 14.59
CA GLY A 106 -8.33 -5.39 13.26
C GLY A 106 -9.41 -6.36 12.77
N HIS A 107 -10.48 -6.56 13.56
CA HIS A 107 -11.57 -7.43 13.15
C HIS A 107 -12.32 -6.87 11.92
N ILE A 108 -12.35 -7.66 10.84
CA ILE A 108 -13.09 -7.36 9.61
C ILE A 108 -14.37 -8.19 9.57
N ILE A 109 -15.51 -7.53 9.35
CA ILE A 109 -16.80 -8.18 9.17
C ILE A 109 -17.13 -8.19 7.68
N GLU A 110 -17.15 -9.39 7.07
CA GLU A 110 -17.63 -9.54 5.70
C GLU A 110 -19.17 -9.43 5.67
N LEU A 111 -19.70 -8.35 5.10
CA LEU A 111 -21.13 -8.25 4.84
C LEU A 111 -21.44 -8.93 3.50
N THR A 112 -22.22 -10.01 3.55
CA THR A 112 -22.81 -10.55 2.32
C THR A 112 -24.03 -9.70 1.99
N GLU A 113 -23.93 -8.83 0.99
CA GLU A 113 -25.08 -8.06 0.54
C GLU A 113 -26.21 -8.99 0.03
N SER A 114 -27.45 -8.69 0.42
CA SER A 114 -28.64 -9.41 -0.04
C SER A 114 -28.87 -9.17 -1.54
N GLU A 115 -28.72 -10.20 -2.36
CA GLU A 115 -29.44 -10.66 -3.58
C GLU A 115 -30.07 -9.74 -4.69
N PRO A 116 -29.96 -8.39 -4.74
CA PRO A 116 -29.85 -7.76 -6.08
C PRO A 116 -28.43 -7.29 -6.43
N ALA A 117 -27.56 -7.11 -5.44
CA ALA A 117 -26.18 -6.63 -5.61
C ALA A 117 -25.16 -7.74 -5.95
N LYS A 118 -25.60 -9.00 -6.07
CA LYS A 118 -24.75 -10.16 -6.39
C LYS A 118 -24.08 -10.14 -7.77
N ARG A 119 -24.23 -9.07 -8.56
CA ARG A 119 -23.70 -9.00 -9.93
C ARG A 119 -22.20 -8.67 -9.97
N LEU A 120 -21.35 -9.29 -9.14
CA LEU A 120 -19.94 -9.55 -9.45
C LEU A 120 -19.14 -10.27 -8.34
N GLY A 121 -19.77 -10.91 -7.35
CA GLY A 121 -19.01 -11.35 -6.17
C GLY A 121 -18.44 -10.17 -5.36
N GLU A 122 -19.13 -9.02 -5.43
CA GLU A 122 -18.90 -7.83 -4.62
C GLU A 122 -19.08 -8.18 -3.15
N LYS A 123 -17.97 -8.43 -2.45
CA LYS A 123 -17.93 -8.44 -0.99
C LYS A 123 -17.48 -7.05 -0.56
N SER A 124 -18.37 -6.30 0.08
CA SER A 124 -18.02 -5.05 0.75
C SER A 124 -17.53 -5.40 2.15
N LEU A 125 -16.30 -5.00 2.50
CA LEU A 125 -15.77 -5.21 3.84
C LEU A 125 -16.28 -4.14 4.79
N HIS A 126 -16.73 -4.57 5.97
CA HIS A 126 -17.07 -3.68 7.06
C HIS A 126 -15.99 -3.72 8.13
N PHE A 127 -15.61 -2.54 8.62
CA PHE A 127 -14.54 -2.38 9.59
C PHE A 127 -15.08 -1.83 10.90
N THR A 128 -14.35 -2.08 11.99
CA THR A 128 -14.64 -1.49 13.30
C THR A 128 -14.57 0.03 13.29
N SER A 129 -13.76 0.61 12.39
CA SER A 129 -13.58 2.06 12.25
C SER A 129 -12.94 2.43 10.91
N LEU A 130 -13.03 3.71 10.52
CA LEU A 130 -12.25 4.25 9.39
C LEU A 130 -10.74 4.10 9.60
N TYR A 131 -10.26 4.20 10.85
CA TYR A 131 -8.87 3.95 11.19
C TYR A 131 -8.45 2.53 10.80
N ALA A 132 -9.26 1.54 11.14
CA ALA A 132 -8.99 0.15 10.80
C ALA A 132 -8.96 -0.09 9.29
N ALA A 133 -9.95 0.44 8.55
CA ALA A 133 -9.97 0.34 7.09
C ALA A 133 -8.73 0.97 6.43
N ASN A 134 -8.29 2.12 6.95
CA ASN A 134 -7.08 2.80 6.46
C ASN A 134 -5.81 2.01 6.77
N CYS A 135 -5.69 1.43 7.97
CA CYS A 135 -4.58 0.57 8.36
C CYS A 135 -4.45 -0.64 7.42
N CYS A 136 -5.55 -1.37 7.17
CA CYS A 136 -5.57 -2.52 6.27
C CYS A 136 -5.15 -2.12 4.84
N SER A 137 -5.82 -1.11 4.27
CA SER A 137 -5.54 -0.64 2.91
C SER A 137 -4.09 -0.15 2.74
N LEU A 138 -3.55 0.51 3.77
CA LEU A 138 -2.18 1.02 3.76
C LEU A 138 -1.16 -0.12 3.83
N CYS A 139 -1.40 -1.13 4.66
CA CYS A 139 -0.57 -2.33 4.75
C CYS A 139 -0.58 -3.09 3.41
N ASP A 140 -1.75 -3.31 2.84
CA ASP A 140 -1.93 -4.04 1.58
C ASP A 140 -1.24 -3.33 0.41
N ALA A 141 -1.38 -2.01 0.30
CA ALA A 141 -0.73 -1.24 -0.75
C ALA A 141 0.80 -1.18 -0.56
N SER A 142 1.26 -1.11 0.68
CA SER A 142 2.69 -1.21 1.01
C SER A 142 3.24 -2.58 0.61
N LEU A 143 2.50 -3.66 0.89
CA LEU A 143 2.88 -5.01 0.51
C LEU A 143 2.96 -5.15 -1.01
N ILE A 144 1.97 -4.67 -1.76
CA ILE A 144 1.99 -4.66 -3.23
C ILE A 144 3.26 -4.00 -3.75
N LEU A 145 3.59 -2.81 -3.24
CA LEU A 145 4.74 -2.03 -3.71
C LEU A 145 6.09 -2.70 -3.40
N VAL A 146 6.20 -3.34 -2.24
CA VAL A 146 7.40 -4.09 -1.84
C VAL A 146 7.54 -5.38 -2.65
N LEU A 147 6.46 -6.13 -2.84
CA LEU A 147 6.47 -7.35 -3.66
C LEU A 147 6.77 -7.06 -5.14
N GLU A 148 6.23 -5.95 -5.67
CA GLU A 148 6.59 -5.44 -6.99
C GLU A 148 8.11 -5.16 -7.07
N THR A 149 8.69 -4.59 -6.02
CA THR A 149 10.14 -4.33 -5.96
C THR A 149 10.95 -5.64 -5.99
N VAL A 150 10.54 -6.66 -5.25
CA VAL A 150 11.17 -8.00 -5.29
C VAL A 150 11.10 -8.59 -6.71
N LEU A 151 9.93 -8.56 -7.34
CA LEU A 151 9.72 -9.10 -8.68
C LEU A 151 10.54 -8.37 -9.75
N LEU A 152 10.71 -7.05 -9.62
CA LEU A 152 11.52 -6.25 -10.54
C LEU A 152 13.03 -6.44 -10.34
N CYS A 153 13.46 -6.85 -9.14
CA CYS A 153 14.85 -7.18 -8.86
C CYS A 153 15.22 -8.60 -9.31
N ALA A 154 14.25 -9.51 -9.37
CA ALA A 154 14.47 -10.88 -9.77
C ALA A 154 14.86 -10.99 -11.26
N GLN A 155 16.11 -11.36 -11.52
CA GLN A 155 16.55 -11.73 -12.87
C GLN A 155 16.03 -13.14 -13.25
N ARG A 156 16.08 -13.47 -14.55
CA ARG A 156 15.70 -14.80 -15.05
C ARG A 156 16.50 -15.90 -14.32
N GLY A 157 15.79 -16.80 -13.64
CA GLY A 157 16.39 -17.94 -12.92
C GLY A 157 16.77 -17.69 -11.46
N GLN A 158 16.63 -16.47 -10.93
CA GLN A 158 16.97 -16.16 -9.52
C GLN A 158 15.86 -16.50 -8.52
N LEU A 159 14.60 -16.58 -8.95
CA LEU A 159 13.51 -17.05 -8.11
C LEU A 159 13.35 -18.55 -8.32
N ASN A 160 13.21 -19.31 -7.22
CA ASN A 160 12.80 -20.70 -7.31
C ASN A 160 11.47 -20.79 -8.10
N PRO A 161 11.27 -21.87 -8.88
CA PRO A 161 10.01 -22.08 -9.59
C PRO A 161 8.82 -21.92 -8.64
N GLY A 162 7.85 -21.09 -9.02
CA GLY A 162 6.63 -20.84 -8.24
C GLY A 162 6.67 -19.66 -7.28
N ILE A 163 7.85 -19.16 -6.85
CA ILE A 163 7.92 -18.01 -5.94
C ILE A 163 7.27 -16.78 -6.57
N ALA A 164 7.61 -16.47 -7.82
CA ALA A 164 7.02 -15.32 -8.52
C ALA A 164 5.48 -15.40 -8.55
N THR A 165 4.93 -16.59 -8.79
CA THR A 165 3.49 -16.84 -8.75
C THR A 165 2.91 -16.60 -7.35
N THR A 166 3.56 -17.09 -6.30
CA THR A 166 3.12 -16.85 -4.91
C THR A 166 3.15 -15.38 -4.52
N LEU A 167 4.18 -14.63 -4.92
CA LEU A 167 4.27 -13.19 -4.65
C LEU A 167 3.18 -12.44 -5.42
N PHE A 168 2.94 -12.81 -6.69
CA PHE A 168 1.86 -12.23 -7.48
C PHE A 168 0.49 -12.51 -6.87
N GLU A 169 0.23 -13.73 -6.40
CA GLU A 169 -1.02 -14.10 -5.71
C GLU A 169 -1.25 -13.24 -4.46
N LYS A 170 -0.20 -13.04 -3.65
CA LYS A 170 -0.27 -12.18 -2.47
C LYS A 170 -0.60 -10.73 -2.84
N SER A 171 0.07 -10.18 -3.86
CA SER A 171 -0.25 -8.83 -4.37
C SER A 171 -1.67 -8.74 -4.92
N ARG A 172 -2.17 -9.81 -5.56
CA ARG A 172 -3.54 -9.87 -6.09
C ARG A 172 -4.57 -9.86 -4.98
N GLN A 173 -4.36 -10.66 -3.93
CA GLN A 173 -5.25 -10.72 -2.77
C GLN A 173 -5.32 -9.36 -2.05
N ALA A 174 -4.16 -8.73 -1.82
CA ALA A 174 -4.07 -7.38 -1.25
C ALA A 174 -4.80 -6.34 -2.12
N ALA A 175 -4.67 -6.43 -3.45
CA ALA A 175 -5.34 -5.51 -4.36
C ALA A 175 -6.87 -5.66 -4.34
N ILE A 176 -7.37 -6.91 -4.24
CA ILE A 176 -8.80 -7.19 -4.09
C ILE A 176 -9.31 -6.62 -2.77
N GLU A 177 -8.61 -6.84 -1.66
CA GLU A 177 -9.00 -6.34 -0.33
C GLU A 177 -9.10 -4.81 -0.29
N ILE A 178 -8.16 -4.10 -0.92
CA ILE A 178 -8.24 -2.64 -1.11
C ILE A 178 -9.53 -2.24 -1.83
N CYS A 179 -9.87 -2.92 -2.93
CA CYS A 179 -11.10 -2.64 -3.66
C CYS A 179 -12.36 -2.93 -2.84
N GLN A 180 -12.35 -4.00 -2.04
CA GLN A 180 -13.46 -4.37 -1.18
C GLN A 180 -13.62 -3.44 0.04
N SER A 181 -12.56 -2.74 0.42
CA SER A 181 -12.56 -1.76 1.52
C SER A 181 -13.14 -0.40 1.11
N LEU A 182 -13.22 -0.13 -0.19
CA LEU A 182 -13.49 1.21 -0.72
C LEU A 182 -14.86 1.74 -0.27
N ASP A 183 -15.90 0.93 -0.28
CA ASP A 183 -17.26 1.39 0.06
C ASP A 183 -17.34 1.91 1.49
N TYR A 184 -16.74 1.18 2.44
CA TYR A 184 -16.67 1.62 3.83
C TYR A 184 -15.88 2.93 3.96
N GLN A 185 -14.74 3.04 3.28
CA GLN A 185 -13.90 4.23 3.35
C GLN A 185 -14.58 5.46 2.72
N LEU A 186 -15.28 5.30 1.60
CA LEU A 186 -16.01 6.39 0.94
C LEU A 186 -17.16 6.92 1.81
N GLN A 187 -17.85 6.03 2.53
CA GLN A 187 -18.95 6.43 3.43
C GLN A 187 -18.47 7.24 4.64
N ASN A 188 -17.22 7.02 5.08
CA ASN A 188 -16.71 7.56 6.35
C ASN A 188 -15.59 8.62 6.18
N SER A 189 -14.95 8.71 5.01
CA SER A 189 -13.82 9.62 4.77
C SER A 189 -14.26 10.95 4.18
N HIS A 190 -14.05 12.03 4.94
CA HIS A 190 -14.49 13.38 4.54
C HIS A 190 -13.36 14.43 4.47
N THR A 191 -12.13 14.06 4.82
CA THR A 191 -10.99 15.00 4.83
C THR A 191 -10.10 14.78 3.61
N ARG A 192 -9.43 15.85 3.13
CA ARG A 192 -8.46 15.74 2.01
C ARG A 192 -7.33 14.74 2.29
N LEU A 193 -6.83 14.70 3.53
CA LEU A 193 -5.85 13.71 3.96
C LEU A 193 -6.45 12.29 3.94
N GLY A 194 -7.70 12.15 4.43
CA GLY A 194 -8.48 10.91 4.37
C GLY A 194 -8.66 10.37 2.95
N GLN A 195 -8.66 11.22 1.94
CA GLN A 195 -8.72 10.77 0.53
C GLN A 195 -7.43 10.12 0.08
N LEU A 196 -6.27 10.57 0.56
CA LEU A 196 -4.98 9.96 0.20
C LEU A 196 -4.85 8.54 0.75
N PHE A 197 -5.48 8.23 1.88
CA PHE A 197 -5.61 6.87 2.41
C PHE A 197 -6.46 5.94 1.54
N VAL A 198 -7.17 6.48 0.54
CA VAL A 198 -7.95 5.70 -0.43
C VAL A 198 -7.28 5.71 -1.81
N LEU A 199 -6.89 6.89 -2.28
CA LEU A 199 -6.36 7.08 -3.62
C LEU A 199 -5.01 6.40 -3.83
N TRP A 200 -4.12 6.47 -2.83
CA TRP A 200 -2.82 5.82 -2.95
C TRP A 200 -2.96 4.29 -2.96
N PRO A 201 -3.67 3.64 -2.02
CA PRO A 201 -3.89 2.21 -2.10
C PRO A 201 -4.57 1.75 -3.38
N LEU A 202 -5.62 2.45 -3.83
CA LEU A 202 -6.30 2.07 -5.07
C LEU A 202 -5.40 2.18 -6.31
N ARG A 203 -4.51 3.17 -6.35
CA ARG A 203 -3.49 3.28 -7.41
C ARG A 203 -2.57 2.05 -7.40
N GLU A 204 -2.10 1.62 -6.24
CA GLU A 204 -1.23 0.45 -6.11
C GLU A 204 -1.97 -0.84 -6.49
N ALA A 205 -3.21 -1.03 -6.02
CA ALA A 205 -4.08 -2.13 -6.43
C ALA A 205 -4.28 -2.16 -7.96
N GLY A 206 -4.47 -1.00 -8.58
CA GLY A 206 -4.65 -0.87 -10.02
C GLY A 206 -3.48 -1.39 -10.85
N LYS A 207 -2.24 -1.35 -10.34
CA LYS A 207 -1.06 -1.93 -11.03
C LYS A 207 -1.16 -3.44 -11.22
N ILE A 208 -1.86 -4.10 -10.30
CA ILE A 208 -2.05 -5.55 -10.29
C ILE A 208 -3.31 -5.91 -11.08
N LEU A 209 -4.46 -5.36 -10.70
CA LEU A 209 -5.76 -5.75 -11.24
C LEU A 209 -5.94 -5.34 -12.72
N ALA A 210 -5.31 -4.26 -13.18
CA ALA A 210 -5.38 -3.87 -14.59
C ALA A 210 -4.73 -4.90 -15.54
N LYS A 211 -3.88 -5.78 -15.02
CA LYS A 211 -3.24 -6.88 -15.76
C LYS A 211 -3.86 -8.24 -15.42
N GLY A 212 -4.89 -8.26 -14.58
CA GLY A 212 -5.58 -9.45 -14.11
C GLY A 212 -6.63 -9.95 -15.10
N SER A 213 -7.48 -10.84 -14.60
CA SER A 213 -8.67 -11.35 -15.29
C SER A 213 -9.68 -10.23 -15.62
N ILE A 214 -10.61 -10.51 -16.53
CA ILE A 214 -11.67 -9.56 -16.92
C ILE A 214 -12.49 -9.12 -15.70
N SER A 215 -12.79 -10.05 -14.78
CA SER A 215 -13.53 -9.75 -13.55
C SER A 215 -12.78 -8.78 -12.64
N GLU A 216 -11.46 -8.92 -12.51
CA GLU A 216 -10.62 -8.03 -11.70
C GLU A 216 -10.48 -6.64 -12.32
N GLN A 217 -10.36 -6.56 -13.65
CA GLN A 217 -10.37 -5.28 -14.36
C GLN A 217 -11.71 -4.56 -14.19
N LEU A 218 -12.83 -5.29 -14.28
CA LEU A 218 -14.16 -4.73 -14.07
C LEU A 218 -14.34 -4.23 -12.64
N LEU A 219 -13.89 -4.99 -11.63
CA LEU A 219 -13.89 -4.56 -10.23
C LEU A 219 -13.14 -3.23 -10.06
N LEU A 220 -11.95 -3.10 -10.62
CA LEU A 220 -11.16 -1.87 -10.57
C LEU A 220 -11.89 -0.69 -11.23
N GLU A 221 -12.50 -0.90 -12.40
CA GLU A 221 -13.24 0.15 -13.10
C GLU A 221 -14.48 0.61 -12.33
N GLN A 222 -15.21 -0.32 -11.70
CA GLN A 222 -16.32 0.03 -10.80
C GLN A 222 -15.85 0.91 -9.63
N GLN A 223 -14.73 0.54 -8.98
CA GLN A 223 -14.18 1.32 -7.88
C GLN A 223 -13.76 2.74 -8.33
N LYS A 224 -13.14 2.87 -9.53
CA LYS A 224 -12.82 4.18 -10.12
C LYS A 224 -14.07 5.01 -10.40
N GLN A 225 -15.15 4.38 -10.90
CA GLN A 225 -16.42 5.07 -11.15
C GLN A 225 -17.03 5.60 -9.85
N LYS A 226 -16.99 4.84 -8.75
CA LYS A 226 -17.47 5.30 -7.44
C LYS A 226 -16.73 6.56 -6.99
N LEU A 227 -15.41 6.62 -7.17
CA LEU A 227 -14.62 7.82 -6.88
C LEU A 227 -14.94 9.01 -7.78
N ALA A 228 -15.26 8.75 -9.06
CA ALA A 228 -15.64 9.81 -10.01
C ALA A 228 -17.03 10.41 -9.71
N ILE A 229 -17.96 9.58 -9.22
CA ILE A 229 -19.35 9.94 -8.89
C ILE A 229 -19.45 10.53 -7.47
N GLY A 230 -18.50 10.24 -6.58
CA GLY A 230 -18.43 10.78 -5.22
C GLY A 230 -18.54 12.31 -5.19
N GLN A 231 -19.51 12.82 -4.43
CA GLN A 231 -19.83 14.25 -4.30
C GLN A 231 -18.61 15.10 -3.94
N ASP A 232 -18.68 16.40 -4.30
CA ASP A 232 -17.76 17.56 -4.22
C ASP A 232 -16.57 17.58 -3.24
N SER A 233 -16.49 16.67 -2.29
CA SER A 233 -15.35 16.45 -1.41
C SER A 233 -14.12 15.83 -2.12
N TRP A 234 -14.25 14.95 -3.12
CA TRP A 234 -13.14 14.16 -3.72
C TRP A 234 -12.36 14.84 -4.86
N GLU A 235 -12.01 16.13 -4.71
CA GLU A 235 -11.31 16.91 -5.74
C GLU A 235 -9.96 16.30 -6.18
N ILE A 236 -9.23 15.65 -5.27
CA ILE A 236 -7.93 15.02 -5.58
C ILE A 236 -8.12 13.82 -6.52
N ALA A 237 -9.22 13.07 -6.37
CA ALA A 237 -9.53 11.90 -7.21
C ALA A 237 -9.74 12.30 -8.69
N LYS A 238 -10.50 13.38 -8.92
CA LYS A 238 -10.76 13.92 -10.26
C LYS A 238 -9.47 14.33 -10.98
N SER A 239 -8.51 14.89 -10.23
CA SER A 239 -7.19 15.28 -10.78
C SER A 239 -6.27 14.07 -11.03
N ALA A 240 -6.26 13.09 -10.13
CA ALA A 240 -5.37 11.93 -10.19
C ALA A 240 -5.76 10.91 -11.27
N PHE A 241 -7.06 10.74 -11.52
CA PHE A 241 -7.57 9.76 -12.50
C PHE A 241 -7.99 10.37 -13.84
N GLY A 242 -8.13 11.70 -13.94
CA GLY A 242 -8.56 12.38 -15.18
C GLY A 242 -7.52 12.46 -16.32
N ARG A 243 -6.30 11.92 -16.14
CA ARG A 243 -5.20 12.00 -17.14
C ARG A 243 -4.68 10.64 -17.65
N TYR A 244 -5.46 9.58 -17.52
CA TYR A 244 -5.15 8.31 -18.18
C TYR A 244 -6.39 7.80 -18.94
N GLY A 245 -6.71 8.54 -20.00
CA GLY A 245 -7.48 8.08 -21.15
C GLY A 245 -6.59 8.03 -22.37
#